data_AF-A0A7V9LK94-F1
#
_entry.id   AF-A0A7V9LK94-F1
#
_cell.length_a   1.000
_cell.length_b   1.000
_cell.length_c   1.000
_cell.angle_alpha   90.00
_cell.angle_beta   90.00
_cell.angle_gamma   90.00
#
_symmetry.space_group_name_H-M   'P 1'
#
loop_
_entity.id
_entity.type
_entity.pdbx_description
1 polymer ?
#
loop_
_entity_poly.entity_id
_entity_poly.type
_entity_poly.pdbx_seq_one_letter_code
_entity_poly.pdbx_strand_id
1 'polypeptide(L)'
;MRNHLSDGVTGFRRSLLGVAAIAAVFTAPSISDEGVVWLPTAYAQGAIRGEMGRPLQAARDLIKAKRYSEALAKLREADAVPNRSANENFLLEQMRASAALSGGDNGQAIKSIQALLASGRLPDSQQAQYAGSLASLYYRDKDYKDAAQWASRALRSNPSDGAMRSLQIQSYYLAGDLASASREALEDVQAAEKAGRTPPEDRLQLLANIASKTGDRAGYVAGIERLVAYYPKKEYWLDLLRRLEAKPGFSNRLTLDLYRLRAATKTLDSPNEIVEMAQLALQQRQAGEAKKLLDDAFTAGVLGKGTEAERQKRLLALASERVAEAPVQLKQAEAEAVAAADGSELVNVGFAYTGLGQFEKGIALMQQGIAKGKLKRADEANLHLGIAYLRAGQKAKAREAFKSVSGTDGTSDLARLWMRVA
;
A
#
# COMPACT_ATOMS: atom_id res chain seq x y z
N MET A 1 10.61 -10.68 45.17
CA MET A 1 10.06 -9.32 45.28
C MET A 1 9.99 -8.74 43.87
N ARG A 2 8.85 -8.89 43.20
CA ARG A 2 7.81 -7.86 42.96
C ARG A 2 8.30 -6.65 42.14
N ASN A 3 7.72 -6.56 40.95
CA ASN A 3 7.44 -5.38 40.11
C ASN A 3 8.61 -4.56 39.57
N HIS A 4 8.80 -4.62 38.24
CA HIS A 4 8.71 -3.44 37.37
C HIS A 4 8.47 -3.91 35.91
N LEU A 5 7.20 -4.09 35.58
CA LEU A 5 6.67 -4.16 34.20
C LEU A 5 5.89 -2.87 33.99
N SER A 6 6.48 -1.92 33.26
CA SER A 6 5.83 -0.84 32.51
C SER A 6 6.94 0.11 32.13
N ASP A 7 7.22 0.20 30.83
CA ASP A 7 7.56 1.44 30.09
C ASP A 7 8.30 1.06 28.81
N GLY A 8 7.52 0.73 27.78
CA GLY A 8 8.04 0.42 26.45
C GLY A 8 7.00 0.59 25.34
N VAL A 9 5.89 1.28 25.61
CA VAL A 9 4.82 1.54 24.62
C VAL A 9 4.68 3.05 24.43
N THR A 10 5.76 3.71 24.03
CA THR A 10 5.75 5.16 23.76
C THR A 10 6.70 5.57 22.63
N GLY A 11 6.88 4.69 21.64
CA GLY A 11 7.80 4.93 20.51
C GLY A 11 7.17 5.09 19.12
N PHE A 12 5.84 5.01 18.96
CA PHE A 12 5.22 5.01 17.62
C PHE A 12 3.99 5.92 17.45
N ARG A 13 3.83 6.93 18.31
CA ARG A 13 2.76 7.94 18.18
C ARG A 13 3.20 9.25 17.50
N ARG A 14 4.41 9.33 16.94
CA ARG A 14 4.93 10.58 16.34
C ARG A 14 5.76 10.33 15.08
N SER A 15 5.18 9.77 14.02
CA SER A 15 5.78 9.87 12.66
C SER A 15 4.82 9.69 11.47
N LEU A 16 3.50 9.76 11.68
CA LEU A 16 2.52 9.74 10.57
C LEU A 16 1.57 10.94 10.67
N LEU A 17 2.15 12.13 10.84
CA LEU A 17 1.57 13.40 10.41
C LEU A 17 2.43 13.96 9.26
N GLY A 18 2.83 13.07 8.35
CA GLY A 18 3.06 13.48 6.98
C GLY A 18 1.70 13.57 6.32
N VAL A 19 0.96 14.65 6.60
CA VAL A 19 -0.12 15.06 5.71
C VAL A 19 0.57 15.45 4.41
N ALA A 20 0.82 14.45 3.56
CA ALA A 20 0.87 14.70 2.14
C ALA A 20 -0.52 15.25 1.82
N ALA A 21 -0.64 16.57 1.88
CA ALA A 21 -1.67 17.27 1.15
C ALA A 21 -1.43 16.88 -0.30
N ILE A 22 -2.01 15.75 -0.71
CA ILE A 22 -2.39 15.55 -2.09
C ILE A 22 -3.43 16.65 -2.28
N ALA A 23 -2.95 17.85 -2.60
CA ALA A 23 -3.67 18.73 -3.46
C ALA A 23 -3.91 17.89 -4.71
N ALA A 24 -5.01 17.14 -4.70
CA ALA A 24 -5.72 16.85 -5.92
C ALA A 24 -6.08 18.24 -6.42
N VAL A 25 -5.14 18.83 -7.17
CA VAL A 25 -5.45 19.79 -8.18
C VAL A 25 -6.37 18.99 -9.07
N PHE A 26 -7.67 19.06 -8.76
CA PHE A 26 -8.67 18.98 -9.79
C PHE A 26 -8.26 20.09 -10.74
N THR A 27 -7.40 19.76 -11.69
CA THR A 27 -7.49 20.36 -13.00
C THR A 27 -8.89 19.97 -13.42
N ALA A 28 -9.86 20.82 -13.06
CA ALA A 28 -11.08 20.93 -13.83
C ALA A 28 -10.57 20.87 -15.27
N PRO A 29 -10.97 19.86 -16.06
CA PRO A 29 -10.58 19.85 -17.46
C PRO A 29 -10.86 21.25 -17.93
N SER A 30 -9.81 21.92 -18.43
CA SER A 30 -9.95 23.22 -19.05
C SER A 30 -11.11 23.02 -20.01
N ILE A 31 -12.27 23.55 -19.66
CA ILE A 31 -13.38 23.62 -20.58
C ILE A 31 -12.80 24.60 -21.56
N SER A 32 -12.21 24.08 -22.64
CA SER A 32 -11.89 24.87 -23.81
C SER A 32 -13.13 25.70 -24.07
N ASP A 33 -12.94 26.98 -24.37
CA ASP A 33 -13.97 28.00 -24.58
C ASP A 33 -15.04 27.64 -25.64
N GLU A 34 -15.02 26.41 -26.17
CA GLU A 34 -15.92 25.85 -27.17
C GLU A 34 -16.89 24.78 -26.60
N GLY A 35 -16.88 24.52 -25.29
CA GLY A 35 -17.67 23.47 -24.65
C GLY A 35 -18.97 23.90 -23.96
N VAL A 36 -19.47 25.13 -24.16
CA VAL A 36 -20.84 25.46 -23.75
C VAL A 36 -21.78 24.63 -24.62
N VAL A 37 -22.25 23.50 -24.09
CA VAL A 37 -23.34 22.74 -24.71
C VAL A 37 -24.56 23.65 -24.71
N TRP A 38 -24.74 24.36 -25.81
CA TRP A 38 -25.97 25.05 -26.13
C TRP A 38 -27.09 24.02 -26.15
N LEU A 39 -28.16 24.32 -25.43
CA LEU A 39 -29.39 23.55 -25.41
C LEU A 39 -29.73 23.11 -26.86
N PRO A 40 -29.91 21.80 -27.16
CA PRO A 40 -30.66 21.45 -28.33
C PRO A 40 -32.03 22.11 -28.19
N THR A 41 -32.46 22.80 -29.24
CA THR A 41 -33.68 23.61 -29.39
C THR A 41 -35.00 22.84 -29.18
N ALA A 42 -34.96 21.62 -28.65
CA ALA A 42 -36.08 20.69 -28.55
C ALA A 42 -36.85 20.72 -27.21
N TYR A 43 -36.58 21.67 -26.31
CA TYR A 43 -37.41 21.92 -25.11
C TYR A 43 -38.04 23.31 -25.12
N ALA A 44 -38.59 23.72 -26.26
CA ALA A 44 -39.46 24.89 -26.38
C ALA A 44 -40.93 24.48 -26.29
N GLN A 45 -41.38 23.99 -25.14
CA GLN A 45 -42.81 23.98 -24.80
C GLN A 45 -42.99 24.46 -23.36
N GLY A 46 -43.23 25.76 -23.26
CA GLY A 46 -43.41 26.54 -22.03
C GLY A 46 -42.68 27.86 -22.18
N ALA A 47 -43.34 28.85 -22.79
CA ALA A 47 -42.78 30.19 -22.94
C ALA A 47 -42.44 30.78 -21.56
N ILE A 48 -41.19 31.17 -21.36
CA ILE A 48 -40.76 31.88 -20.14
C ILE A 48 -41.51 33.21 -20.12
N ARG A 49 -42.25 33.50 -19.05
CA ARG A 49 -42.97 34.77 -18.93
C ARG A 49 -41.98 35.93 -18.85
N GLY A 50 -42.35 37.09 -19.41
CA GLY A 50 -41.49 38.29 -19.42
C GLY A 50 -41.02 38.73 -18.04
N GLU A 51 -41.85 38.50 -17.01
CA GLU A 51 -41.55 38.72 -15.60
C GLU A 51 -40.39 37.87 -15.07
N MET A 52 -40.23 36.64 -15.58
CA MET A 52 -39.07 35.76 -15.31
C MET A 52 -37.89 36.06 -16.23
N GLY A 53 -38.16 36.44 -17.48
CA GLY A 53 -37.14 36.62 -18.51
C GLY A 53 -36.11 37.69 -18.17
N ARG A 54 -36.53 38.84 -17.61
CA ARG A 54 -35.61 39.95 -17.28
C ARG A 54 -34.60 39.60 -16.17
N PRO A 55 -35.01 39.09 -14.99
CA PRO A 55 -34.06 38.64 -13.96
C PRO A 55 -33.12 37.52 -14.42
N LEU A 56 -33.64 36.53 -15.15
CA LEU A 56 -32.81 35.43 -15.69
C LEU A 56 -31.78 35.97 -16.69
N GLN A 57 -32.18 36.87 -17.59
CA GLN A 57 -31.27 37.48 -18.55
C GLN A 57 -30.15 38.28 -17.86
N ALA A 58 -30.49 39.10 -16.87
CA ALA A 58 -29.52 39.85 -16.08
C ALA A 58 -28.55 38.92 -15.32
N ALA A 59 -29.07 37.85 -14.71
CA ALA A 59 -28.24 36.85 -14.04
C ALA A 59 -27.27 36.16 -15.01
N ARG A 60 -27.72 35.81 -16.24
CA ARG A 60 -26.86 35.23 -17.27
C ARG A 60 -25.67 36.13 -17.60
N ASP A 61 -25.93 37.42 -17.78
CA ASP A 61 -24.90 38.38 -18.17
C ASP A 61 -23.90 38.60 -17.02
N LEU A 62 -24.38 38.57 -15.76
CA LEU A 62 -23.53 38.60 -14.57
C LEU A 62 -22.69 37.32 -14.40
N ILE A 63 -23.23 36.13 -14.71
CA ILE A 63 -22.48 34.86 -14.72
C ILE A 63 -21.36 34.94 -15.77
N LYS A 64 -21.65 35.42 -16.99
CA LYS A 64 -20.64 35.63 -18.04
C LYS A 64 -19.54 36.60 -17.60
N ALA A 65 -19.91 37.64 -16.84
CA ALA A 65 -18.98 38.59 -16.25
C ALA A 65 -18.27 38.06 -14.98
N LYS A 66 -18.47 36.78 -14.60
CA LYS A 66 -17.94 36.15 -13.38
C LYS A 66 -18.36 36.85 -12.07
N ARG A 67 -19.45 37.62 -12.11
CA ARG A 67 -20.05 38.34 -10.96
C ARG A 67 -21.11 37.47 -10.29
N TYR A 68 -20.67 36.35 -9.72
CA TYR A 68 -21.55 35.27 -9.30
C TYR A 68 -22.47 35.63 -8.13
N SER A 69 -22.00 36.39 -7.15
CA SER A 69 -22.81 36.84 -6.01
C SER A 69 -23.96 37.75 -6.45
N GLU A 70 -23.71 38.64 -7.41
CA GLU A 70 -24.71 39.53 -8.00
C GLU A 70 -25.68 38.76 -8.90
N ALA A 71 -25.19 37.78 -9.66
CA ALA A 71 -26.04 36.88 -10.42
C ALA A 71 -27.02 36.14 -9.50
N LEU A 72 -26.54 35.60 -8.37
CA LEU A 72 -27.39 34.95 -7.37
C LEU A 72 -28.43 35.91 -6.78
N ALA A 73 -28.08 37.19 -6.55
CA ALA A 73 -29.05 38.19 -6.12
C ALA A 73 -30.15 38.41 -7.16
N LYS A 74 -29.81 38.51 -8.45
CA LYS A 74 -30.79 38.58 -9.54
C LYS A 74 -31.67 37.33 -9.67
N LEU A 75 -31.11 36.16 -9.41
CA LEU A 75 -31.89 34.92 -9.38
C LEU A 75 -32.84 34.82 -8.17
N ARG A 76 -32.62 35.57 -7.09
CA ARG A 76 -33.59 35.69 -5.98
C ARG A 76 -34.76 36.60 -6.33
N GLU A 77 -34.56 37.63 -7.15
CA GLU A 77 -35.67 38.46 -7.66
C GLU A 77 -36.67 37.60 -8.47
N ALA A 78 -36.17 36.58 -9.18
CA ALA A 78 -37.00 35.60 -9.89
C ALA A 78 -37.81 34.68 -8.96
N ASP A 79 -37.46 34.55 -7.68
CA ASP A 79 -38.26 33.78 -6.73
C ASP A 79 -39.59 34.45 -6.35
N ALA A 80 -39.63 35.78 -6.43
CA ALA A 80 -40.80 36.57 -6.09
C ALA A 80 -41.92 36.49 -7.15
N VAL A 81 -41.65 35.91 -8.32
CA VAL A 81 -42.65 35.75 -9.37
C VAL A 81 -43.66 34.66 -8.98
N PRO A 82 -44.97 34.97 -8.88
CA PRO A 82 -45.98 33.98 -8.52
C PRO A 82 -46.27 32.99 -9.67
N ASN A 83 -46.82 31.83 -9.32
CA ASN A 83 -47.32 30.82 -10.26
C ASN A 83 -46.29 30.37 -11.33
N ARG A 84 -45.02 30.22 -10.93
CA ARG A 84 -43.94 29.73 -11.81
C ARG A 84 -44.23 28.34 -12.35
N SER A 85 -44.05 28.16 -13.66
CA SER A 85 -44.17 26.84 -14.29
C SER A 85 -43.01 25.92 -13.90
N ALA A 86 -43.19 24.61 -14.08
CA ALA A 86 -42.12 23.64 -13.88
C ALA A 86 -40.89 23.90 -14.78
N ASN A 87 -41.08 24.47 -15.99
CA ASN A 87 -39.97 24.89 -16.86
C ASN A 87 -39.23 26.09 -16.30
N GLU A 88 -39.96 27.11 -15.83
CA GLU A 88 -39.38 28.32 -15.25
C GLU A 88 -38.58 27.99 -13.99
N ASN A 89 -39.10 27.12 -13.12
CA ASN A 89 -38.39 26.64 -11.93
C ASN A 89 -37.14 25.84 -12.31
N PHE A 90 -37.24 24.94 -13.29
CA PHE A 90 -36.09 24.15 -13.74
C PHE A 90 -34.95 25.03 -14.28
N LEU A 91 -35.26 26.01 -15.14
CA LEU A 91 -34.27 26.92 -15.70
C LEU A 91 -33.65 27.83 -14.63
N LEU A 92 -34.48 28.33 -13.70
CA LEU A 92 -34.02 29.12 -12.56
C LEU A 92 -32.99 28.34 -11.73
N GLU A 93 -33.31 27.10 -11.35
CA GLU A 93 -32.42 26.27 -10.55
C GLU A 93 -31.16 25.85 -11.31
N GLN A 94 -31.24 25.66 -12.63
CA GLN A 94 -30.06 25.37 -13.46
C GLN A 94 -29.08 26.54 -13.46
N MET A 95 -29.58 27.76 -13.67
CA MET A 95 -28.75 28.98 -13.61
C MET A 95 -28.20 29.22 -12.21
N ARG A 96 -29.01 28.96 -11.18
CA ARG A 96 -28.61 29.11 -9.78
C ARG A 96 -27.53 28.14 -9.38
N ALA A 97 -27.65 26.86 -9.76
CA ALA A 97 -26.62 25.86 -9.56
C ALA A 97 -25.30 26.28 -10.24
N SER A 98 -25.36 26.74 -11.50
CA SER A 98 -24.16 27.20 -12.23
C SER A 98 -23.49 28.40 -11.56
N ALA A 99 -24.26 29.42 -11.19
CA ALA A 99 -23.74 30.60 -10.49
C ALA A 99 -23.15 30.24 -9.12
N ALA A 100 -23.84 29.40 -8.34
CA ALA A 100 -23.42 28.99 -7.02
C ALA A 100 -22.14 28.12 -7.06
N LEU A 101 -22.06 27.15 -7.96
CA LEU A 101 -20.86 26.33 -8.16
C LEU A 101 -19.66 27.19 -8.54
N SER A 102 -19.84 28.12 -9.47
CA SER A 102 -18.76 29.00 -9.96
C SER A 102 -18.37 30.06 -8.93
N GLY A 103 -19.32 30.48 -8.10
CA GLY A 103 -19.13 31.46 -7.03
C GLY A 103 -18.65 30.87 -5.71
N GLY A 104 -18.53 29.54 -5.59
CA GLY A 104 -18.14 28.87 -4.34
C GLY A 104 -19.21 28.88 -3.24
N ASP A 105 -20.48 29.17 -3.58
CA ASP A 105 -21.60 29.10 -2.64
C ASP A 105 -22.11 27.65 -2.56
N ASN A 106 -21.46 26.84 -1.72
CA ASN A 106 -21.77 25.40 -1.58
C ASN A 106 -23.22 25.17 -1.16
N GLY A 107 -23.71 25.96 -0.20
CA GLY A 107 -25.06 25.80 0.34
C GLY A 107 -26.13 26.05 -0.72
N GLN A 108 -25.97 27.10 -1.52
CA GLN A 108 -26.88 27.36 -2.63
C GLN A 108 -26.74 26.33 -3.75
N ALA A 109 -25.50 25.90 -4.06
CA ALA A 109 -25.26 24.87 -5.07
C ALA A 109 -25.95 23.55 -4.71
N ILE A 110 -25.81 23.08 -3.46
CA ILE A 110 -26.45 21.85 -2.97
C ILE A 110 -27.97 21.92 -3.14
N LYS A 111 -28.61 22.99 -2.63
CA LYS A 111 -30.06 23.18 -2.71
C LYS A 111 -30.56 23.17 -4.16
N SER A 112 -29.87 23.91 -5.03
CA SER A 112 -30.28 24.05 -6.44
C SER A 112 -30.12 22.74 -7.20
N ILE A 113 -29.01 22.01 -6.97
CA ILE A 113 -28.78 20.71 -7.60
C ILE A 113 -29.79 19.65 -7.11
N GLN A 114 -30.13 19.66 -5.81
CA GLN A 114 -31.18 18.77 -5.28
C GLN A 114 -32.54 19.05 -5.93
N ALA A 115 -32.91 20.32 -6.10
CA ALA A 115 -34.15 20.70 -6.78
C ALA A 115 -34.16 20.23 -8.26
N LEU A 116 -33.03 20.36 -8.97
CA LEU A 116 -32.87 19.86 -10.33
C LEU A 116 -33.04 18.33 -10.41
N LEU A 117 -32.43 17.58 -9.48
CA LEU A 117 -32.57 16.13 -9.41
C LEU A 117 -34.01 15.70 -9.05
N ALA A 118 -34.67 16.43 -8.16
CA ALA A 118 -36.05 16.16 -7.76
C ALA A 118 -37.07 16.47 -8.87
N SER A 119 -36.70 17.28 -9.88
CA SER A 119 -37.60 17.62 -10.99
C SER A 119 -37.97 16.41 -11.86
N GLY A 120 -37.15 15.36 -11.90
CA GLY A 120 -37.36 14.19 -12.76
C GLY A 120 -37.14 14.45 -14.26
N ARG A 121 -36.60 15.61 -14.63
CA ARG A 121 -36.48 16.06 -16.04
C ARG A 121 -35.09 15.89 -16.65
N LEU A 122 -34.12 15.45 -15.85
CA LEU A 122 -32.73 15.32 -16.26
C LEU A 122 -32.49 13.94 -16.91
N PRO A 123 -31.77 13.87 -18.04
CA PRO A 123 -31.23 12.62 -18.55
C PRO A 123 -30.31 11.95 -17.52
N ASP A 124 -30.19 10.63 -17.56
CA ASP A 124 -29.41 9.85 -16.59
C ASP A 124 -27.94 10.30 -16.48
N SER A 125 -27.33 10.70 -17.60
CA SER A 125 -25.97 11.24 -17.62
C SER A 125 -25.84 12.54 -16.83
N GLN A 126 -26.81 13.45 -16.97
CA GLN A 126 -26.84 14.70 -16.19
C GLN A 126 -27.18 14.44 -14.72
N GLN A 127 -28.06 13.48 -14.43
CA GLN A 127 -28.33 13.08 -13.04
C GLN A 127 -27.05 12.56 -12.35
N ALA A 128 -26.25 11.75 -13.05
CA ALA A 128 -24.98 11.25 -12.53
C ALA A 128 -23.96 12.38 -12.32
N GLN A 129 -23.86 13.33 -13.25
CA GLN A 129 -22.98 14.49 -13.13
C GLN A 129 -23.37 15.37 -11.92
N TYR A 130 -24.66 15.62 -11.72
CA TYR A 130 -25.15 16.37 -10.57
C TYR A 130 -24.97 15.61 -9.25
N ALA A 131 -25.17 14.28 -9.25
CA ALA A 131 -24.85 13.46 -8.08
C ALA A 131 -23.35 13.53 -7.72
N GLY A 132 -22.45 13.47 -8.71
CA GLY A 132 -21.01 13.62 -8.47
C GLY A 132 -20.62 15.02 -7.96
N SER A 133 -21.32 16.05 -8.43
CA SER A 133 -21.17 17.42 -7.94
C SER A 133 -21.62 17.51 -6.47
N LEU A 134 -22.78 16.97 -6.11
CA LEU A 134 -23.25 16.90 -4.72
C LEU A 134 -22.25 16.14 -3.84
N ALA A 135 -21.73 15.00 -4.29
CA ALA A 135 -20.73 14.24 -3.55
C ALA A 135 -19.51 15.11 -3.18
N SER A 136 -19.00 15.86 -4.16
CA SER A 136 -17.84 16.73 -3.99
C SER A 136 -18.14 17.93 -3.08
N LEU A 137 -19.34 18.51 -3.17
CA LEU A 137 -19.80 19.61 -2.31
C LEU A 137 -19.93 19.17 -0.85
N TYR A 138 -20.63 18.06 -0.61
CA TYR A 138 -20.78 17.51 0.73
C TYR A 138 -19.45 17.08 1.35
N TYR A 139 -18.54 16.52 0.54
CA TYR A 139 -17.19 16.20 1.01
C TYR A 139 -16.43 17.44 1.50
N ARG A 140 -16.52 18.55 0.76
CA ARG A 140 -15.90 19.83 1.14
C ARG A 140 -16.51 20.42 2.41
N ASP A 141 -17.83 20.28 2.56
CA ASP A 141 -18.56 20.69 3.76
C ASP A 141 -18.38 19.70 4.94
N LYS A 142 -17.56 18.66 4.75
CA LYS A 142 -17.25 17.59 5.72
C LYS A 142 -18.46 16.74 6.12
N ASP A 143 -19.54 16.81 5.36
CA ASP A 143 -20.66 15.87 5.47
C ASP A 143 -20.33 14.61 4.67
N TYR A 144 -19.47 13.78 5.27
CA TYR A 144 -18.96 12.59 4.59
C TYR A 144 -20.04 11.51 4.40
N LYS A 145 -21.11 11.54 5.18
CA LYS A 145 -22.21 10.58 5.05
C LYS A 145 -22.97 10.85 3.75
N ASP A 146 -23.38 12.09 3.52
CA ASP A 146 -24.06 12.45 2.27
C ASP A 146 -23.10 12.40 1.08
N ALA A 147 -21.83 12.78 1.26
CA ALA A 147 -20.81 12.63 0.22
C ALA A 147 -20.71 11.19 -0.30
N ALA A 148 -20.65 10.19 0.59
CA ALA A 148 -20.58 8.78 0.22
C ALA A 148 -21.85 8.31 -0.51
N GLN A 149 -23.04 8.73 -0.05
CA GLN A 149 -24.32 8.37 -0.69
C GLN A 149 -24.42 8.93 -2.11
N TRP A 150 -24.08 10.21 -2.30
CA TRP A 150 -24.12 10.86 -3.61
C TRP A 150 -23.03 10.31 -4.55
N ALA A 151 -21.84 10.00 -4.05
CA ALA A 151 -20.79 9.34 -4.84
C ALA A 151 -21.25 7.96 -5.32
N SER A 152 -21.88 7.17 -4.44
CA SER A 152 -22.47 5.87 -4.79
C SER A 152 -23.55 6.00 -5.86
N ARG A 153 -24.36 7.07 -5.82
CA ARG A 153 -25.37 7.35 -6.85
C ARG A 153 -24.73 7.70 -8.20
N ALA A 154 -23.68 8.52 -8.20
CA ALA A 154 -22.95 8.85 -9.43
C ALA A 154 -22.31 7.62 -10.08
N LEU A 155 -21.73 6.73 -9.27
CA LEU A 155 -21.09 5.50 -9.72
C LEU A 155 -22.04 4.47 -10.32
N ARG A 156 -23.35 4.51 -10.03
CA ARG A 156 -24.31 3.60 -10.68
C ARG A 156 -24.39 3.79 -12.20
N SER A 157 -24.21 5.02 -12.67
CA SER A 157 -24.24 5.35 -14.10
C SER A 157 -22.85 5.32 -14.75
N ASN A 158 -21.78 5.50 -13.96
CA ASN A 158 -20.40 5.37 -14.41
C ASN A 158 -19.54 4.63 -13.38
N PRO A 159 -19.63 3.28 -13.30
CA PRO A 159 -18.90 2.50 -12.30
C PRO A 159 -17.38 2.58 -12.42
N SER A 160 -16.89 2.95 -13.61
CA SER A 160 -15.46 3.11 -13.94
C SER A 160 -14.86 4.45 -13.54
N ASP A 161 -15.64 5.38 -12.97
CA ASP A 161 -15.11 6.66 -12.49
C ASP A 161 -14.23 6.45 -11.24
N GLY A 162 -12.92 6.28 -11.46
CA GLY A 162 -11.96 6.05 -10.39
C GLY A 162 -11.83 7.22 -9.41
N ALA A 163 -12.07 8.45 -9.85
CA ALA A 163 -12.04 9.62 -8.97
C ALA A 163 -13.24 9.62 -8.03
N MET A 164 -14.44 9.34 -8.57
CA MET A 164 -15.65 9.22 -7.76
C MET A 164 -15.60 8.01 -6.81
N ARG A 165 -15.04 6.88 -7.24
CA ARG A 165 -14.81 5.70 -6.37
C ARG A 165 -13.84 6.03 -5.23
N SER A 166 -12.78 6.79 -5.51
CA SER A 166 -11.88 7.28 -4.46
C SER A 166 -12.59 8.18 -3.46
N LEU A 167 -13.39 9.13 -3.95
CA LEU A 167 -14.19 10.01 -3.09
C LEU A 167 -15.16 9.21 -2.21
N GLN A 168 -15.86 8.22 -2.77
CA GLN A 168 -16.79 7.36 -2.05
C GLN A 168 -16.11 6.62 -0.89
N ILE A 169 -15.02 5.91 -1.17
CA ILE A 169 -14.28 5.11 -0.19
C ILE A 169 -13.73 6.02 0.93
N GLN A 170 -13.12 7.14 0.56
CA GLN A 170 -12.60 8.11 1.51
C GLN A 170 -13.71 8.71 2.38
N SER A 171 -14.87 8.99 1.78
CA SER A 171 -16.05 9.51 2.49
C SER A 171 -16.57 8.50 3.53
N TYR A 172 -16.69 7.22 3.17
CA TYR A 172 -17.06 6.18 4.14
C TYR A 172 -16.08 6.11 5.31
N TYR A 173 -14.78 6.15 5.02
CA TYR A 173 -13.75 6.11 6.06
C TYR A 173 -13.81 7.32 7.00
N LEU A 174 -13.97 8.54 6.46
CA LEU A 174 -14.07 9.77 7.25
C LEU A 174 -15.39 9.89 8.01
N ALA A 175 -16.47 9.30 7.49
CA ALA A 175 -17.75 9.18 8.19
C ALA A 175 -17.72 8.14 9.33
N GLY A 176 -16.63 7.37 9.46
CA GLY A 176 -16.50 6.28 10.43
C GLY A 176 -17.18 4.97 10.01
N ASP A 177 -17.75 4.89 8.80
CA ASP A 177 -18.28 3.66 8.22
C ASP A 177 -17.14 2.80 7.66
N LEU A 178 -16.36 2.22 8.58
CA LEU A 178 -15.21 1.38 8.23
C LEU A 178 -15.63 0.11 7.48
N ALA A 179 -16.85 -0.40 7.70
CA ALA A 179 -17.35 -1.59 7.04
C ALA A 179 -17.57 -1.33 5.54
N SER A 180 -18.25 -0.24 5.19
CA SER A 180 -18.41 0.14 3.79
C SER A 180 -17.08 0.54 3.15
N ALA A 181 -16.24 1.32 3.85
CA ALA A 181 -14.91 1.67 3.34
C ALA A 181 -14.07 0.45 2.99
N SER A 182 -14.06 -0.56 3.88
CA SER A 182 -13.33 -1.81 3.66
C SER A 182 -13.91 -2.63 2.49
N ARG A 183 -15.24 -2.78 2.43
CA ARG A 183 -15.89 -3.51 1.33
C ARG A 183 -15.58 -2.89 -0.03
N GLU A 184 -15.81 -1.59 -0.18
CA GLU A 184 -15.60 -0.90 -1.45
C GLU A 184 -14.12 -0.86 -1.85
N ALA A 185 -13.19 -0.71 -0.90
CA ALA A 185 -11.75 -0.78 -1.17
C ALA A 185 -11.30 -2.19 -1.58
N LEU A 186 -11.86 -3.24 -0.96
CA LEU A 186 -11.57 -4.62 -1.32
C LEU A 186 -12.09 -4.96 -2.71
N GLU A 187 -13.28 -4.49 -3.08
CA GLU A 187 -13.81 -4.67 -4.44
C GLU A 187 -12.91 -4.00 -5.49
N ASP A 188 -12.43 -2.79 -5.22
CA ASP A 188 -11.50 -2.04 -6.09
C ASP A 188 -10.17 -2.82 -6.27
N VAL A 189 -9.62 -3.35 -5.17
CA VAL A 189 -8.43 -4.21 -5.20
C VAL A 189 -8.67 -5.47 -6.02
N GLN A 190 -9.75 -6.20 -5.75
CA GLN A 190 -10.07 -7.45 -6.45
C GLN A 190 -10.33 -7.23 -7.94
N ALA A 191 -10.94 -6.11 -8.31
CA ALA A 191 -11.14 -5.74 -9.71
C ALA A 191 -9.80 -5.50 -10.43
N ALA A 192 -8.86 -4.81 -9.78
CA ALA A 192 -7.51 -4.63 -10.31
C ALA A 192 -6.77 -5.97 -10.46
N GLU A 193 -6.79 -6.83 -9.43
CA GLU A 193 -6.14 -8.15 -9.46
C GLU A 193 -6.71 -9.04 -10.58
N LYS A 194 -8.04 -9.12 -10.71
CA LYS A 194 -8.71 -9.88 -11.78
C LYS A 194 -8.37 -9.35 -13.17
N ALA A 195 -8.17 -8.04 -13.29
CA ALA A 195 -7.76 -7.41 -14.54
C ALA A 195 -6.24 -7.53 -14.81
N GLY A 196 -5.48 -8.21 -13.96
CA GLY A 196 -4.02 -8.32 -14.07
C GLY A 196 -3.29 -6.99 -13.85
N ARG A 197 -3.95 -6.01 -13.21
CA ARG A 197 -3.38 -4.69 -12.90
C ARG A 197 -2.91 -4.65 -11.46
N THR A 198 -1.91 -3.81 -11.19
CA THR A 198 -1.48 -3.51 -9.82
C THR A 198 -2.61 -2.82 -9.05
N PRO A 199 -3.10 -3.38 -7.93
CA PRO A 199 -4.11 -2.73 -7.10
C PRO A 199 -3.60 -1.42 -6.53
N PRO A 200 -4.42 -0.35 -6.40
CA PRO A 200 -3.95 0.92 -5.89
C PRO A 200 -3.38 0.81 -4.47
N GLU A 201 -2.20 1.40 -4.25
CA GLU A 201 -1.47 1.31 -2.97
C GLU A 201 -2.28 1.86 -1.79
N ASP A 202 -2.95 2.99 -1.98
CA ASP A 202 -3.76 3.66 -0.98
C ASP A 202 -4.94 2.80 -0.50
N ARG A 203 -5.50 1.95 -1.38
CA ARG A 203 -6.54 0.97 -1.02
C ARG A 203 -6.00 -0.14 -0.14
N LEU A 204 -4.83 -0.68 -0.49
CA LEU A 204 -4.18 -1.71 0.31
C LEU A 204 -3.77 -1.15 1.69
N GLN A 205 -3.24 0.08 1.74
CA GLN A 205 -2.96 0.80 2.97
C GLN A 205 -4.23 1.03 3.81
N LEU A 206 -5.33 1.47 3.18
CA LEU A 206 -6.61 1.67 3.85
C LEU A 206 -7.13 0.37 4.48
N LEU A 207 -7.12 -0.74 3.73
CA LEU A 207 -7.55 -2.04 4.22
C LEU A 207 -6.70 -2.50 5.42
N ALA A 208 -5.38 -2.38 5.33
CA ALA A 208 -4.49 -2.68 6.46
C ALA A 208 -4.78 -1.77 7.66
N ASN A 209 -4.96 -0.47 7.46
CA ASN A 209 -5.29 0.48 8.52
C ASN A 209 -6.63 0.17 9.21
N ILE A 210 -7.66 -0.19 8.43
CA ILE A 210 -8.96 -0.59 8.97
C ILE A 210 -8.80 -1.87 9.79
N ALA A 211 -8.13 -2.90 9.26
CA ALA A 211 -7.89 -4.16 9.97
C ALA A 211 -7.13 -3.94 11.30
N SER A 212 -6.15 -3.03 11.31
CA SER A 212 -5.45 -2.62 12.53
C SER A 212 -6.43 -2.02 13.56
N LYS A 213 -7.28 -1.07 13.13
CA LYS A 213 -8.24 -0.38 13.98
C LYS A 213 -9.32 -1.31 14.54
N THR A 214 -9.76 -2.29 13.77
CA THR A 214 -10.79 -3.25 14.18
C THR A 214 -10.24 -4.46 14.94
N GLY A 215 -8.92 -4.55 15.12
CA GLY A 215 -8.28 -5.68 15.80
C GLY A 215 -8.15 -6.95 14.95
N ASP A 216 -8.43 -6.88 13.64
CA ASP A 216 -8.24 -7.97 12.70
C ASP A 216 -6.76 -8.13 12.34
N ARG A 217 -6.04 -8.88 13.17
CA ARG A 217 -4.61 -9.16 12.98
C ARG A 217 -4.34 -9.93 11.68
N ALA A 218 -5.22 -10.84 11.30
CA ALA A 218 -5.03 -11.67 10.11
C ALA A 218 -5.21 -10.84 8.84
N GLY A 219 -6.27 -10.02 8.79
CA GLY A 219 -6.50 -9.06 7.71
C GLY A 219 -5.38 -8.04 7.59
N TYR A 220 -4.84 -7.57 8.71
CA TYR A 220 -3.68 -6.67 8.70
C TYR A 220 -2.46 -7.30 8.02
N VAL A 221 -2.05 -8.50 8.45
CA VAL A 221 -0.89 -9.19 7.88
C VAL A 221 -1.12 -9.46 6.39
N ALA A 222 -2.32 -9.92 6.01
CA ALA A 222 -2.67 -10.13 4.61
C ALA A 222 -2.65 -8.83 3.77
N GLY A 223 -2.96 -7.69 4.37
CA GLY A 223 -2.85 -6.37 3.75
C GLY A 223 -1.38 -5.96 3.52
N ILE A 224 -0.53 -6.11 4.55
CA ILE A 224 0.90 -5.81 4.42
C ILE A 224 1.60 -6.77 3.46
N GLU A 225 1.26 -8.07 3.45
CA GLU A 225 1.80 -9.02 2.47
C GLU A 225 1.46 -8.61 1.03
N ARG A 226 0.24 -8.11 0.78
CA ARG A 226 -0.13 -7.56 -0.55
C ARG A 226 0.64 -6.29 -0.86
N LEU A 227 0.80 -5.39 0.10
CA LEU A 227 1.62 -4.18 -0.07
C LEU A 227 3.04 -4.56 -0.46
N VAL A 228 3.68 -5.51 0.23
CA VAL A 228 5.01 -6.02 -0.14
C VAL A 228 5.02 -6.64 -1.53
N ALA A 229 3.99 -7.40 -1.90
CA ALA A 229 3.92 -8.07 -3.20
C ALA A 229 3.82 -7.11 -4.39
N TYR A 230 3.05 -6.02 -4.26
CA TYR A 230 2.81 -5.06 -5.34
C TYR A 230 3.70 -3.81 -5.25
N TYR A 231 4.11 -3.45 -4.03
CA TYR A 231 4.84 -2.23 -3.68
C TYR A 231 5.93 -2.57 -2.64
N PRO A 232 7.06 -3.19 -3.02
CA PRO A 232 8.07 -3.71 -2.07
C PRO A 232 8.91 -2.60 -1.42
N LYS A 233 8.27 -1.60 -0.82
CA LYS A 233 8.89 -0.50 -0.09
C LYS A 233 9.46 -0.98 1.24
N LYS A 234 10.53 -0.32 1.69
CA LYS A 234 11.31 -0.69 2.87
C LYS A 234 10.43 -0.72 4.14
N GLU A 235 9.52 0.24 4.28
CA GLU A 235 8.63 0.40 5.42
C GLU A 235 7.64 -0.78 5.59
N TYR A 236 7.13 -1.36 4.51
CA TYR A 236 6.23 -2.51 4.58
C TYR A 236 6.97 -3.78 4.95
N TRP A 237 8.19 -3.95 4.41
CA TRP A 237 9.08 -5.02 4.82
C TRP A 237 9.44 -4.93 6.31
N LEU A 238 9.78 -3.73 6.80
CA LEU A 238 10.09 -3.51 8.22
C LEU A 238 8.92 -3.93 9.13
N ASP A 239 7.69 -3.55 8.77
CA ASP A 239 6.51 -3.94 9.55
C ASP A 239 6.26 -5.45 9.51
N LEU A 240 6.30 -6.05 8.33
CA LEU A 240 6.07 -7.49 8.13
C LEU A 240 7.10 -8.34 8.90
N LEU A 241 8.38 -7.97 8.83
CA LEU A 241 9.47 -8.70 9.49
C LEU A 241 9.44 -8.54 11.01
N ARG A 242 9.06 -7.37 11.53
CA ARG A 242 8.84 -7.16 12.96
C ARG A 242 7.71 -8.04 13.49
N ARG A 243 6.62 -8.16 12.71
CA ARG A 243 5.47 -8.99 13.08
C ARG A 243 5.77 -10.48 13.02
N LEU A 244 6.57 -10.90 12.04
CA LEU A 244 7.06 -12.25 11.95
C LEU A 244 7.87 -12.63 13.20
N GLU A 245 8.81 -11.78 13.61
CA GLU A 245 9.63 -11.98 14.80
C GLU A 245 8.80 -12.03 16.09
N ALA A 246 7.80 -11.16 16.21
CA ALA A 246 6.91 -11.09 17.38
C ALA A 246 5.81 -12.18 17.40
N LYS A 247 5.72 -13.03 16.35
CA LYS A 247 4.68 -14.05 16.25
C LYS A 247 4.91 -15.15 17.29
N PRO A 248 3.90 -15.52 18.09
CA PRO A 248 4.02 -16.66 19.00
C PRO A 248 4.41 -17.94 18.24
N GLY A 249 5.43 -18.64 18.74
CA GLY A 249 5.95 -19.85 18.12
C GLY A 249 7.08 -19.63 17.10
N PHE A 250 7.46 -18.38 16.80
CA PHE A 250 8.66 -18.12 16.00
C PHE A 250 9.92 -18.59 16.75
N SER A 251 10.72 -19.46 16.13
CA SER A 251 11.89 -20.05 16.76
C SER A 251 13.09 -19.11 16.78
N ASN A 252 13.69 -18.90 17.95
CA ASN A 252 14.95 -18.12 18.09
C ASN A 252 16.12 -18.69 17.27
N ARG A 253 16.05 -19.96 16.84
CA ARG A 253 17.04 -20.52 15.91
C ARG A 253 17.04 -19.81 14.56
N LEU A 254 15.88 -19.32 14.13
CA LEU A 254 15.68 -18.66 12.85
C LEU A 254 16.09 -17.18 12.87
N THR A 255 16.66 -16.67 13.96
CA THR A 255 17.10 -15.28 14.06
C THR A 255 18.08 -14.92 12.93
N LEU A 256 19.06 -15.79 12.62
CA LEU A 256 19.96 -15.53 11.50
C LEU A 256 19.21 -15.54 10.15
N ASP A 257 18.24 -16.42 9.95
CA ASP A 257 17.43 -16.46 8.73
C ASP A 257 16.52 -15.24 8.56
N LEU A 258 15.99 -14.71 9.66
CA LEU A 258 15.29 -13.43 9.68
C LEU A 258 16.23 -12.28 9.29
N TYR A 259 17.46 -12.26 9.81
CA TYR A 259 18.46 -11.25 9.43
C TYR A 259 18.87 -11.36 7.95
N ARG A 260 19.00 -12.58 7.41
CA ARG A 260 19.24 -12.80 5.97
C ARG A 260 18.15 -12.17 5.13
N LEU A 261 16.89 -12.36 5.54
CA LEU A 261 15.75 -11.76 4.85
C LEU A 261 15.78 -10.23 4.98
N ARG A 262 16.06 -9.69 6.17
CA ARG A 262 16.24 -8.24 6.39
C ARG A 262 17.34 -7.65 5.50
N ALA A 263 18.45 -8.34 5.33
CA ALA A 263 19.54 -7.91 4.46
C ALA A 263 19.08 -7.89 2.99
N ALA A 264 18.40 -8.95 2.53
CA ALA A 264 17.90 -9.03 1.17
C ALA A 264 16.83 -7.97 0.84
N THR A 265 16.04 -7.54 1.83
CA THR A 265 15.01 -6.51 1.70
C THR A 265 15.51 -5.11 2.04
N LYS A 266 16.83 -4.94 2.31
CA LYS A 266 17.46 -3.67 2.71
C LYS A 266 16.83 -3.02 3.95
N THR A 267 16.30 -3.84 4.84
CA THR A 267 15.76 -3.44 6.14
C THR A 267 16.73 -3.70 7.29
N LEU A 268 17.89 -4.30 7.02
CA LEU A 268 19.01 -4.41 7.94
C LEU A 268 19.89 -3.16 7.81
N ASP A 269 19.64 -2.13 8.62
CA ASP A 269 20.27 -0.81 8.45
C ASP A 269 20.96 -0.25 9.69
N SER A 270 20.82 -0.89 10.85
CA SER A 270 21.52 -0.45 12.06
C SER A 270 22.91 -1.11 12.20
N PRO A 271 23.94 -0.37 12.66
CA PRO A 271 25.26 -0.93 12.91
C PRO A 271 25.24 -2.15 13.85
N ASN A 272 24.36 -2.14 14.86
CA ASN A 272 24.25 -3.21 15.84
C ASN A 272 23.70 -4.50 15.23
N GLU A 273 22.62 -4.42 14.44
CA GLU A 273 22.06 -5.62 13.80
C GLU A 273 23.00 -6.21 12.75
N ILE A 274 23.75 -5.37 12.03
CA ILE A 274 24.78 -5.84 11.07
C ILE A 274 25.88 -6.61 11.81
N VAL A 275 26.37 -6.08 12.92
CA VAL A 275 27.38 -6.74 13.76
C VAL A 275 26.85 -8.04 14.34
N GLU A 276 25.61 -8.05 14.83
CA GLU A 276 24.96 -9.25 15.38
C GLU A 276 24.77 -10.33 14.32
N MET A 277 24.25 -9.99 13.14
CA MET A 277 24.12 -10.93 12.02
C MET A 277 25.48 -11.52 11.62
N ALA A 278 26.53 -10.69 11.53
CA ALA A 278 27.87 -11.17 11.19
C ALA A 278 28.41 -12.15 12.25
N GLN A 279 28.20 -11.87 13.53
CA GLN A 279 28.61 -12.77 14.63
C GLN A 279 27.85 -14.10 14.59
N LEU A 280 26.53 -14.06 14.39
CA LEU A 280 25.69 -15.25 14.24
C LEU A 280 26.12 -16.09 13.03
N ALA A 281 26.43 -15.45 11.90
CA ALA A 281 26.94 -16.13 10.71
C ALA A 281 28.29 -16.81 10.96
N LEU A 282 29.23 -16.15 11.65
CA LEU A 282 30.51 -16.76 12.03
C LEU A 282 30.32 -17.95 12.97
N GLN A 283 29.42 -17.86 13.95
CA GLN A 283 29.10 -18.98 14.85
C GLN A 283 28.54 -20.20 14.09
N GLN A 284 27.80 -19.96 13.01
CA GLN A 284 27.25 -21.01 12.14
C GLN A 284 28.18 -21.45 11.00
N ARG A 285 29.48 -21.08 11.06
CA ARG A 285 30.49 -21.40 10.03
C ARG A 285 30.16 -20.83 8.63
N GLN A 286 29.37 -19.75 8.58
CA GLN A 286 29.01 -19.02 7.35
C GLN A 286 29.93 -17.81 7.15
N ALA A 287 31.24 -18.03 7.16
CA ALA A 287 32.25 -16.96 7.15
C ALA A 287 32.18 -16.07 5.89
N GLY A 288 31.91 -16.66 4.73
CA GLY A 288 31.75 -15.91 3.47
C GLY A 288 30.58 -14.92 3.51
N GLU A 289 29.45 -15.33 4.09
CA GLU A 289 28.29 -14.47 4.32
C GLU A 289 28.62 -13.33 5.29
N ALA A 290 29.27 -13.65 6.42
CA ALA A 290 29.66 -12.66 7.41
C ALA A 290 30.62 -11.61 6.84
N LYS A 291 31.66 -12.04 6.13
CA LYS A 291 32.64 -11.14 5.52
C LYS A 291 31.97 -10.22 4.50
N LYS A 292 31.16 -10.78 3.59
CA LYS A 292 30.45 -10.00 2.58
C LYS A 292 29.56 -8.94 3.22
N LEU A 293 28.77 -9.30 4.23
CA LEU A 293 27.90 -8.37 4.94
C LEU A 293 28.69 -7.20 5.55
N LEU A 294 29.81 -7.49 6.21
CA LEU A 294 30.66 -6.48 6.83
C LEU A 294 31.32 -5.59 5.77
N ASP A 295 31.89 -6.16 4.71
CA ASP A 295 32.48 -5.40 3.59
C ASP A 295 31.47 -4.41 2.97
N ASP A 296 30.25 -4.89 2.71
CA ASP A 296 29.17 -4.06 2.14
C ASP A 296 28.82 -2.92 3.11
N ALA A 297 28.75 -3.19 4.42
CA ALA A 297 28.39 -2.19 5.43
C ALA A 297 29.50 -1.15 5.71
N PHE A 298 30.78 -1.55 5.63
CA PHE A 298 31.91 -0.63 5.66
C PHE A 298 31.94 0.26 4.41
N THR A 299 31.71 -0.34 3.24
CA THR A 299 31.65 0.37 1.95
C THR A 299 30.51 1.39 1.92
N ALA A 300 29.33 1.02 2.43
CA ALA A 300 28.19 1.91 2.59
C ALA A 300 28.37 2.98 3.69
N GLY A 301 29.46 2.89 4.48
CA GLY A 301 29.74 3.82 5.58
C GLY A 301 28.77 3.72 6.75
N VAL A 302 28.07 2.58 6.89
CA VAL A 302 27.22 2.25 8.05
C VAL A 302 28.09 1.82 9.22
N LEU A 303 29.15 1.05 8.94
CA LEU A 303 30.20 0.69 9.91
C LEU A 303 31.47 1.55 9.72
N GLY A 304 32.38 1.46 10.68
CA GLY A 304 33.69 2.11 10.64
C GLY A 304 33.71 3.54 11.19
N LYS A 305 32.66 3.94 11.92
CA LYS A 305 32.52 5.28 12.52
C LYS A 305 32.19 5.18 14.00
N GLY A 306 32.48 6.26 14.74
CA GLY A 306 32.18 6.36 16.16
C GLY A 306 33.04 5.46 17.05
N THR A 307 32.62 5.31 18.31
CA THR A 307 33.39 4.62 19.35
C THR A 307 33.57 3.12 19.09
N GLU A 308 32.65 2.49 18.36
CA GLU A 308 32.71 1.06 18.04
C GLU A 308 33.53 0.74 16.77
N ALA A 309 34.08 1.74 16.07
CA ALA A 309 34.75 1.54 14.78
C ALA A 309 35.88 0.50 14.84
N GLU A 310 36.74 0.56 15.86
CA GLU A 310 37.85 -0.39 16.03
C GLU A 310 37.37 -1.81 16.38
N ARG A 311 36.24 -1.93 17.07
CA ARG A 311 35.62 -3.25 17.32
C ARG A 311 35.05 -3.83 16.03
N GLN A 312 34.38 -3.01 15.22
CA GLN A 312 33.83 -3.41 13.93
C GLN A 312 34.94 -3.83 12.95
N LYS A 313 36.07 -3.11 12.91
CA LYS A 313 37.23 -3.47 12.07
C LYS A 313 37.83 -4.82 12.49
N ARG A 314 37.98 -5.07 13.80
CA ARG A 314 38.42 -6.38 14.31
C ARG A 314 37.48 -7.52 13.93
N LEU A 315 36.17 -7.27 13.92
CA LEU A 315 35.20 -8.27 13.46
C LEU A 315 35.36 -8.57 11.97
N LEU A 316 35.59 -7.55 11.12
CA LEU A 316 35.88 -7.76 9.70
C LEU A 316 37.19 -8.53 9.48
N ALA A 317 38.23 -8.23 10.26
CA ALA A 317 39.50 -8.95 10.20
C ALA A 317 39.30 -10.44 10.56
N LEU A 318 38.57 -10.73 11.65
CA LEU A 318 38.21 -12.09 12.03
C LEU A 318 37.41 -12.81 10.92
N ALA A 319 36.41 -12.15 10.34
CA ALA A 319 35.63 -12.74 9.26
C ALA A 319 36.51 -13.05 8.02
N SER A 320 37.47 -12.19 7.73
CA SER A 320 38.43 -12.37 6.63
C SER A 320 39.37 -13.56 6.87
N GLU A 321 39.88 -13.70 8.10
CA GLU A 321 40.67 -14.86 8.53
C GLU A 321 39.87 -16.16 8.38
N ARG A 322 38.63 -16.20 8.89
CA ARG A 322 37.76 -17.38 8.77
C ARG A 322 37.42 -17.74 7.32
N VAL A 323 37.30 -16.75 6.43
CA VAL A 323 37.14 -17.02 4.99
C VAL A 323 38.40 -17.64 4.39
N ALA A 324 39.59 -17.22 4.81
CA ALA A 324 40.85 -17.81 4.32
C ALA A 324 41.04 -19.26 4.77
N GLU A 325 40.58 -19.62 5.98
CA GLU A 325 40.63 -20.98 6.51
C GLU A 325 39.52 -21.89 5.95
N ALA A 326 38.38 -21.32 5.54
CA ALA A 326 37.19 -22.06 5.18
C ALA A 326 37.39 -23.13 4.08
N PRO A 327 38.17 -22.93 3.00
CA PRO A 327 38.35 -23.96 1.97
C PRO A 327 38.89 -25.28 2.52
N VAL A 328 39.85 -25.22 3.46
CA VAL A 328 40.45 -26.41 4.09
C VAL A 328 39.44 -27.05 5.03
N GLN A 329 38.82 -26.25 5.92
CA GLN A 329 37.85 -26.74 6.91
C GLN A 329 36.61 -27.36 6.23
N LEU A 330 36.09 -26.74 5.17
CA LEU A 330 34.94 -27.24 4.44
C LEU A 330 35.26 -28.53 3.68
N LYS A 331 36.47 -28.67 3.12
CA LYS A 331 36.87 -29.91 2.45
C LYS A 331 36.92 -31.09 3.42
N GLN A 332 37.42 -30.86 4.64
CA GLN A 332 37.41 -31.88 5.69
C GLN A 332 35.97 -32.21 6.12
N ALA A 333 35.17 -31.18 6.43
CA ALA A 333 33.78 -31.36 6.85
C ALA A 333 32.92 -32.04 5.77
N GLU A 334 33.16 -31.77 4.49
CA GLU A 334 32.51 -32.44 3.36
C GLU A 334 32.79 -33.94 3.37
N ALA A 335 34.05 -34.36 3.52
CA ALA A 335 34.41 -35.77 3.56
C ALA A 335 33.73 -36.51 4.73
N GLU A 336 33.70 -35.88 5.91
CA GLU A 336 33.01 -36.42 7.09
C GLU A 336 31.49 -36.49 6.88
N ALA A 337 30.89 -35.44 6.30
CA ALA A 337 29.44 -35.36 6.04
C ALA A 337 28.96 -36.37 4.99
N VAL A 338 29.76 -36.65 3.96
CA VAL A 338 29.48 -37.68 2.97
C VAL A 338 29.41 -39.07 3.63
N ALA A 339 30.31 -39.35 4.58
CA ALA A 339 30.36 -40.62 5.31
C ALA A 339 29.30 -40.77 6.41
N ALA A 340 28.72 -39.66 6.90
CA ALA A 340 27.73 -39.67 7.98
C ALA A 340 26.45 -40.46 7.63
N ALA A 341 25.64 -40.83 8.62
CA ALA A 341 24.38 -41.55 8.36
C ALA A 341 23.20 -40.63 7.98
N ASP A 342 23.27 -39.34 8.35
CA ASP A 342 22.27 -38.32 8.03
C ASP A 342 22.83 -37.24 7.10
N GLY A 343 21.94 -36.46 6.49
CA GLY A 343 22.30 -35.42 5.52
C GLY A 343 22.48 -34.01 6.10
N SER A 344 22.37 -33.80 7.41
CA SER A 344 22.28 -32.46 7.98
C SER A 344 23.58 -31.66 7.76
N GLU A 345 24.73 -32.30 7.93
CA GLU A 345 26.02 -31.63 7.74
C GLU A 345 26.33 -31.35 6.26
N LEU A 346 25.86 -32.20 5.33
CA LEU A 346 25.96 -31.93 3.89
C LEU A 346 25.22 -30.64 3.51
N VAL A 347 24.06 -30.40 4.12
CA VAL A 347 23.31 -29.15 3.93
C VAL A 347 24.09 -27.96 4.48
N ASN A 348 24.64 -28.05 5.70
CA ASN A 348 25.39 -26.95 6.31
C ASN A 348 26.67 -26.61 5.51
N VAL A 349 27.44 -27.62 5.13
CA VAL A 349 28.66 -27.48 4.35
C VAL A 349 28.35 -26.92 2.96
N GLY A 350 27.32 -27.46 2.30
CA GLY A 350 26.86 -26.97 1.02
C GLY A 350 26.43 -25.50 1.09
N PHE A 351 25.70 -25.11 2.13
CA PHE A 351 25.29 -23.72 2.32
C PHE A 351 26.49 -22.79 2.55
N ALA A 352 27.49 -23.22 3.32
CA ALA A 352 28.74 -22.48 3.51
C ALA A 352 29.53 -22.30 2.20
N TYR A 353 29.59 -23.32 1.35
CA TYR A 353 30.17 -23.19 0.00
C TYR A 353 29.48 -22.11 -0.84
N THR A 354 28.14 -21.99 -0.75
CA THR A 354 27.43 -20.90 -1.45
C THR A 354 27.80 -19.52 -0.91
N GLY A 355 28.09 -19.39 0.39
CA GLY A 355 28.58 -18.15 0.99
C GLY A 355 29.97 -17.73 0.48
N LEU A 356 30.77 -18.69 0.00
CA LEU A 356 32.07 -18.46 -0.64
C LEU A 356 31.97 -18.27 -2.16
N GLY A 357 30.76 -18.20 -2.73
CA GLY A 357 30.54 -18.08 -4.17
C GLY A 357 30.64 -19.39 -4.95
N GLN A 358 30.88 -20.53 -4.29
CA GLN A 358 30.90 -21.85 -4.93
C GLN A 358 29.49 -22.42 -5.03
N PHE A 359 28.63 -21.74 -5.79
CA PHE A 359 27.19 -22.00 -5.82
C PHE A 359 26.82 -23.41 -6.30
N GLU A 360 27.38 -23.85 -7.43
CA GLU A 360 27.06 -25.17 -8.01
C GLU A 360 27.42 -26.31 -7.07
N LYS A 361 28.65 -26.30 -6.54
CA LYS A 361 29.12 -27.27 -5.55
C LYS A 361 28.26 -27.25 -4.29
N GLY A 362 27.99 -26.06 -3.76
CA GLY A 362 27.21 -25.89 -2.54
C GLY A 362 25.79 -26.43 -2.70
N ILE A 363 25.09 -26.06 -3.78
CA ILE A 363 23.75 -26.54 -4.09
C ILE A 363 23.73 -28.07 -4.27
N ALA A 364 24.70 -28.65 -4.98
CA ALA A 364 24.78 -30.10 -5.18
C ALA A 364 24.91 -30.85 -3.84
N LEU A 365 25.76 -30.38 -2.92
CA LEU A 365 25.89 -30.95 -1.59
C LEU A 365 24.62 -30.82 -0.75
N MET A 366 23.93 -29.67 -0.82
CA MET A 366 22.66 -29.49 -0.12
C MET A 366 21.58 -30.44 -0.63
N GLN A 367 21.47 -30.59 -1.95
CA GLN A 367 20.54 -31.54 -2.56
C GLN A 367 20.86 -32.99 -2.17
N GLN A 368 22.15 -33.35 -2.15
CA GLN A 368 22.60 -34.67 -1.69
C GLN A 368 22.22 -34.91 -0.23
N GLY A 369 22.44 -33.92 0.65
CA GLY A 369 22.05 -33.98 2.06
C GLY A 369 20.55 -34.17 2.24
N ILE A 370 19.73 -33.42 1.49
CA ILE A 370 18.27 -33.55 1.51
C ILE A 370 17.82 -34.94 1.01
N ALA A 371 18.40 -35.43 -0.08
CA ALA A 371 18.09 -36.75 -0.63
C ALA A 371 18.49 -37.90 0.32
N LYS A 372 19.58 -37.73 1.07
CA LYS A 372 20.05 -38.70 2.08
C LYS A 372 19.08 -38.83 3.27
N GLY A 373 18.27 -37.79 3.51
CA GLY A 373 17.23 -37.79 4.53
C GLY A 373 17.78 -37.81 5.96
N LYS A 374 16.94 -38.29 6.90
CA LYS A 374 17.21 -38.28 8.36
C LYS A 374 17.57 -36.89 8.90
N LEU A 375 17.10 -35.85 8.20
CA LEU A 375 17.30 -34.47 8.62
C LEU A 375 16.46 -34.21 9.86
N LYS A 376 17.11 -33.72 10.93
CA LYS A 376 16.39 -33.24 12.12
C LYS A 376 15.47 -32.06 11.78
N ARG A 377 15.78 -31.32 10.70
CA ARG A 377 15.19 -30.03 10.32
C ARG A 377 15.03 -29.91 8.79
N ALA A 378 14.23 -30.80 8.20
CA ALA A 378 14.04 -30.83 6.75
C ALA A 378 13.53 -29.49 6.17
N ASP A 379 12.64 -28.79 6.88
CA ASP A 379 12.11 -27.49 6.46
C ASP A 379 13.18 -26.39 6.42
N GLU A 380 14.08 -26.34 7.40
CA GLU A 380 15.20 -25.38 7.40
C GLU A 380 16.20 -25.70 6.28
N ALA A 381 16.46 -26.98 6.00
CA ALA A 381 17.31 -27.38 4.89
C ALA A 381 16.75 -26.91 3.54
N ASN A 382 15.44 -27.03 3.32
CA ASN A 382 14.77 -26.53 2.12
C ASN A 382 14.74 -24.99 2.06
N LEU A 383 14.54 -24.32 3.20
CA LEU A 383 14.65 -22.86 3.30
C LEU A 383 16.05 -22.38 2.87
N HIS A 384 17.12 -22.99 3.41
CA HIS A 384 18.49 -22.65 3.05
C HIS A 384 18.81 -23.01 1.61
N LEU A 385 18.29 -24.12 1.07
CA LEU A 385 18.44 -24.47 -0.35
C LEU A 385 17.81 -23.41 -1.26
N GLY A 386 16.63 -22.90 -0.89
CA GLY A 386 16.02 -21.78 -1.59
C GLY A 386 16.88 -20.51 -1.57
N ILE A 387 17.47 -20.18 -0.42
CA ILE A 387 18.41 -19.04 -0.29
C ILE A 387 19.67 -19.28 -1.15
N ALA A 388 20.22 -20.50 -1.16
CA ALA A 388 21.34 -20.87 -2.01
C ALA A 388 21.03 -20.69 -3.50
N TYR A 389 19.85 -21.11 -3.96
CA TYR A 389 19.40 -20.86 -5.33
C TYR A 389 19.29 -19.38 -5.65
N LEU A 390 18.81 -18.55 -4.71
CA LEU A 390 18.78 -17.09 -4.90
C LEU A 390 20.18 -16.48 -5.02
N ARG A 391 21.11 -16.90 -4.16
CA ARG A 391 22.53 -16.49 -4.25
C ARG A 391 23.12 -16.83 -5.62
N ALA A 392 22.70 -17.95 -6.21
CA ALA A 392 23.11 -18.41 -7.53
C ALA A 392 22.30 -17.79 -8.71
N GLY A 393 21.34 -16.89 -8.44
CA GLY A 393 20.47 -16.31 -9.46
C GLY A 393 19.36 -17.23 -10.00
N GLN A 394 19.20 -18.44 -9.45
CA GLN A 394 18.25 -19.46 -9.91
C GLN A 394 16.86 -19.27 -9.29
N LYS A 395 16.20 -18.15 -9.60
CA LYS A 395 14.91 -17.72 -9.00
C LYS A 395 13.78 -18.76 -9.09
N ALA A 396 13.65 -19.46 -10.23
CA ALA A 396 12.61 -20.46 -10.41
C ALA A 396 12.76 -21.63 -9.41
N LYS A 397 13.98 -22.19 -9.31
CA LYS A 397 14.29 -23.27 -8.35
C LYS A 397 14.22 -22.81 -6.90
N ALA A 398 14.60 -21.56 -6.63
CA ALA A 398 14.42 -20.98 -5.30
C ALA A 398 12.95 -21.02 -4.87
N ARG A 399 12.04 -20.57 -5.74
CA ARG A 399 10.59 -20.62 -5.47
C ARG A 399 10.07 -22.05 -5.28
N GLU A 400 10.58 -23.02 -6.02
CA GLU A 400 10.24 -24.43 -5.83
C GLU A 400 10.68 -24.95 -4.46
N ALA A 401 11.92 -24.66 -4.05
CA ALA A 401 12.45 -25.04 -2.74
C ALA A 401 11.67 -24.36 -1.59
N PHE A 402 11.32 -23.07 -1.72
CA PHE A 402 10.52 -22.38 -0.70
C PHE A 402 9.10 -22.94 -0.58
N LYS A 403 8.49 -23.40 -1.67
CA LYS A 403 7.16 -24.03 -1.65
C LYS A 403 7.13 -25.35 -0.89
N SER A 404 8.24 -26.07 -0.79
CA SER A 404 8.32 -27.33 -0.04
C SER A 404 8.52 -27.13 1.47
N VAL A 405 8.65 -25.89 1.94
CA VAL A 405 8.80 -25.57 3.36
C VAL A 405 7.41 -25.44 4.01
N SER A 406 7.13 -26.29 4.98
CA SER A 406 5.84 -26.43 5.66
C SER A 406 5.91 -26.34 7.18
N GLY A 407 7.10 -26.10 7.75
CA GLY A 407 7.32 -26.05 9.19
C GLY A 407 6.54 -24.94 9.90
N THR A 408 6.12 -25.21 11.13
CA THR A 408 5.23 -24.35 11.93
C THR A 408 5.95 -23.43 12.91
N ASP A 409 7.28 -23.49 12.94
CA ASP A 409 8.16 -22.76 13.87
C ASP A 409 8.63 -21.39 13.31
N GLY A 410 8.01 -20.93 12.23
CA GLY A 410 8.38 -19.72 11.48
C GLY A 410 9.11 -19.99 10.17
N THR A 411 9.58 -21.22 9.92
CA THR A 411 10.25 -21.59 8.66
C THR A 411 9.36 -21.40 7.43
N SER A 412 8.09 -21.82 7.46
CA SER A 412 7.15 -21.61 6.35
C SER A 412 6.80 -20.14 6.12
N ASP A 413 6.73 -19.33 7.18
CA ASP A 413 6.53 -17.89 7.07
C ASP A 413 7.73 -17.22 6.38
N LEU A 414 8.96 -17.55 6.80
CA LEU A 414 10.18 -17.06 6.14
C LEU A 414 10.24 -17.47 4.68
N ALA A 415 9.95 -18.73 4.35
CA ALA A 415 9.94 -19.21 2.97
C ALA A 415 8.92 -18.45 2.11
N ARG A 416 7.73 -18.15 2.65
CA ARG A 416 6.72 -17.34 1.97
C ARG A 416 7.21 -15.93 1.66
N LEU A 417 7.90 -15.30 2.61
CA LEU A 417 8.46 -13.97 2.41
C LEU A 417 9.63 -13.97 1.43
N TRP A 418 10.51 -14.97 1.48
CA TRP A 418 11.58 -15.13 0.51
C TRP A 418 11.06 -15.29 -0.93
N MET A 419 9.91 -15.94 -1.13
CA MET A 419 9.26 -15.99 -2.45
C MET A 419 8.88 -14.61 -3.01
N ARG A 420 8.74 -13.57 -2.17
CA ARG A 420 8.51 -12.19 -2.63
C ARG A 420 9.80 -11.47 -3.05
N VAL A 421 10.96 -11.97 -2.62
CA VAL A 421 12.29 -11.50 -3.03
C VAL A 421 12.77 -12.22 -4.30
N ALA A 422 12.36 -13.48 -4.46
CA ALA A 422 12.81 -14.44 -5.46
C ALA A 422 12.25 -14.21 -6.87
#